data_AF-A0A3D0PF73-F1
#
_entry.id   AF-A0A3D0PF73-F1
#
_cell.length_a   1.000
_cell.length_b   1.000
_cell.length_c   1.000
_cell.angle_alpha   90.00
_cell.angle_beta   90.00
_cell.angle_gamma   90.00
#
_symmetry.space_group_name_H-M   'P 1'
#
loop_
_entity.id
_entity.type
_entity.pdbx_description
1 polymer ?
#
loop_
_entity_poly.entity_id
_entity_poly.type
_entity_poly.pdbx_seq_one_letter_code
_entity_poly.pdbx_strand_id
1 'polypeptide(L)' 'MGGSAPVPPGGGVIDVNNRFAYGELSGWLDMKPTGGGVYVYNNRLDGFAYGELVGWMRFSGSGYKVVTTWRGQ' A
#
# COMPACT_ATOMS: atom_id res chain seq x y z
N MET A 1 -4.10 -0.24 -16.05
CA MET A 1 -3.46 0.88 -15.34
C MET A 1 -2.32 0.30 -14.51
N GLY A 2 -1.16 0.08 -15.14
CA GLY A 2 0.02 -0.50 -14.51
C GLY A 2 1.16 0.49 -14.65
N GLY A 3 1.35 1.35 -13.65
CA GLY A 3 2.58 2.10 -13.46
C GLY A 3 3.13 1.67 -12.12
N SER A 4 4.11 0.78 -12.12
CA SER A 4 4.89 0.47 -10.93
C SER A 4 5.61 1.76 -10.51
N ALA A 5 5.22 2.33 -9.37
CA ALA A 5 6.00 3.40 -8.78
C ALA A 5 7.40 2.82 -8.45
N PRO A 6 8.49 3.45 -8.92
CA PRO A 6 9.83 2.99 -8.57
C PRO A 6 10.02 3.05 -7.05
N VAL A 7 10.71 2.04 -6.50
CA VAL A 7 11.03 2.00 -5.05
C VAL A 7 11.80 3.29 -4.69
N PRO A 8 11.33 4.10 -3.74
CA PRO A 8 11.92 5.40 -3.46
C PRO A 8 13.19 5.27 -2.63
N PRO A 9 14.18 6.15 -2.82
CA PRO A 9 15.30 6.29 -1.89
C PRO A 9 14.79 6.63 -0.49
N GLY A 10 15.07 5.76 0.50
CA GLY A 10 14.62 5.93 1.89
C GLY A 10 13.18 5.47 2.17
N GLY A 11 12.48 4.90 1.19
CA GLY A 11 11.19 4.22 1.35
C GLY A 11 11.34 2.70 1.41
N GLY A 12 10.38 2.04 2.05
CA GLY A 12 10.31 0.58 2.14
C GLY A 12 9.24 0.01 1.20
N VAL A 13 9.46 -1.21 0.73
CA VAL A 13 8.41 -2.05 0.14
C VAL A 13 7.92 -3.03 1.19
N ILE A 14 6.64 -3.40 1.10
CA ILE A 14 6.11 -4.50 1.91
C ILE A 14 6.92 -5.77 1.64
N ASP A 15 7.28 -6.46 2.73
CA ASP A 15 7.98 -7.74 2.71
C ASP A 15 7.14 -8.79 1.98
N VAL A 16 7.77 -9.62 1.16
CA VAL A 16 7.04 -10.57 0.30
C VAL A 16 6.40 -11.71 1.10
N ASN A 17 7.00 -12.09 2.23
CA ASN A 17 6.51 -13.18 3.08
C ASN A 17 5.49 -12.67 4.11
N ASN A 18 5.67 -11.43 4.58
CA ASN A 18 4.82 -10.78 5.57
C ASN A 18 3.97 -9.66 4.94
N ARG A 19 3.17 -10.03 3.93
CA ARG A 19 2.39 -9.07 3.12
C ARG A 19 0.89 -9.00 3.41
N PHE A 20 0.39 -9.90 4.25
CA PHE A 20 -1.04 -10.04 4.50
C PHE A 20 -1.45 -9.40 5.82
N ALA A 21 -2.63 -8.78 5.83
CA ALA A 21 -3.32 -8.33 7.03
C ALA A 21 -4.72 -8.93 7.08
N TYR A 22 -5.20 -9.27 8.27
CA TYR A 22 -6.54 -9.83 8.47
C TYR A 22 -7.44 -8.84 9.19
N GLY A 23 -8.70 -8.76 8.76
CA GLY A 23 -9.78 -8.14 9.50
C GLY A 23 -11.00 -9.05 9.53
N GLU A 24 -11.64 -9.18 10.69
CA GLU A 24 -12.75 -10.13 10.90
C GLU A 24 -13.91 -9.94 9.90
N LEU A 25 -14.19 -8.69 9.51
CA LEU A 25 -15.24 -8.35 8.54
C LEU A 25 -14.71 -8.16 7.11
N SER A 26 -13.41 -8.00 6.94
CA SER A 26 -12.78 -7.62 5.65
C SER A 26 -12.00 -8.76 5.00
N GLY A 27 -11.82 -9.87 5.71
CA GLY A 27 -11.02 -11.01 5.26
C GLY A 27 -9.53 -10.68 5.18
N TRP A 28 -8.84 -11.40 4.29
CA TRP A 28 -7.43 -11.17 4.01
C TRP A 28 -7.26 -10.01 3.02
N LEU A 29 -6.36 -9.10 3.38
CA LEU A 29 -5.83 -8.05 2.52
C LEU A 29 -4.39 -8.38 2.14
N ASP A 30 -4.12 -8.47 0.85
CA ASP A 30 -2.78 -8.53 0.27
C ASP A 30 -2.26 -7.11 0.02
N MET A 31 -1.22 -6.72 0.74
CA MET A 31 -0.54 -5.42 0.61
C MET A 31 0.51 -5.42 -0.51
N LYS A 32 0.81 -6.59 -1.10
CA LYS A 32 1.73 -6.76 -2.23
C LYS A 32 1.20 -7.77 -3.26
N PRO A 33 0.01 -7.54 -3.84
CA PRO A 33 -0.58 -8.42 -4.83
C PRO A 33 0.17 -8.32 -6.17
N THR A 34 0.07 -9.37 -6.99
CA THR A 34 0.58 -9.34 -8.36
C THR A 34 -0.08 -8.20 -9.14
N GLY A 35 0.72 -7.33 -9.77
CA GLY A 35 0.23 -6.16 -10.50
C GLY A 35 -0.10 -4.94 -9.63
N GLY A 36 0.16 -4.99 -8.33
CA GLY A 36 0.01 -3.86 -7.39
C GLY A 36 1.16 -3.76 -6.40
N GLY A 37 0.84 -3.32 -5.19
CA GLY A 37 1.78 -3.20 -4.07
C GLY A 37 1.74 -1.83 -3.40
N VAL A 38 1.81 -1.84 -2.08
CA VAL A 38 1.93 -0.63 -1.26
C VAL A 38 3.39 -0.25 -1.08
N TYR A 39 3.68 1.04 -1.25
CA TYR A 39 4.99 1.64 -1.03
C TYR A 39 4.93 2.55 0.20
N VAL A 40 5.90 2.39 1.09
CA VAL A 40 6.00 3.15 2.33
C VAL A 40 7.07 4.21 2.18
N TYR A 41 6.68 5.48 2.32
CA TYR A 41 7.59 6.62 2.37
C TYR A 41 7.67 7.15 3.80
N ASN A 42 8.61 8.05 4.08
CA ASN A 42 8.71 8.68 5.40
C ASN A 42 7.43 9.44 5.83
N ASN A 43 6.66 9.95 4.87
CA ASN A 43 5.51 10.82 5.14
C ASN A 43 4.21 10.39 4.44
N ARG A 44 4.19 9.27 3.72
CA ARG A 44 2.99 8.82 3.01
C ARG A 44 3.02 7.35 2.64
N LEU A 45 1.86 6.84 2.25
CA LEU A 45 1.70 5.58 1.53
C LEU A 45 1.28 5.84 0.08
N ASP A 46 1.65 4.93 -0.81
CA ASP A 46 1.27 4.94 -2.22
C ASP A 46 1.03 3.52 -2.74
N GLY A 47 0.41 3.40 -3.92
CA GLY A 47 0.18 2.14 -4.60
C GLY A 47 -1.17 1.51 -4.29
N PHE A 48 -1.24 0.19 -4.44
CA PHE A 48 -2.48 -0.58 -4.41
C PHE A 48 -2.40 -1.85 -3.56
N ALA A 49 -3.43 -2.09 -2.76
CA ALA A 49 -3.65 -3.36 -2.06
C ALA A 49 -4.91 -4.04 -2.62
N TYR A 50 -5.05 -5.34 -2.38
CA TYR A 50 -6.22 -6.11 -2.78
C TYR A 50 -6.76 -6.89 -1.60
N GLY A 51 -8.05 -6.78 -1.30
CA GLY A 51 -8.74 -7.64 -0.34
C GLY A 51 -9.69 -8.58 -1.05
N GLU A 52 -9.76 -9.84 -0.64
CA GLU A 52 -10.66 -10.83 -1.27
C GLU A 52 -12.14 -10.40 -1.23
N LEU A 53 -12.54 -9.73 -0.14
CA LEU A 53 -13.91 -9.24 0.04
C LEU A 53 -14.10 -7.76 -0.31
N VAL A 54 -13.01 -6.99 -0.39
CA VAL A 54 -13.04 -5.53 -0.54
C VAL A 54 -12.68 -5.07 -1.95
N GLY A 55 -11.90 -5.88 -2.68
CA GLY A 55 -11.33 -5.52 -3.97
C GLY A 55 -10.10 -4.60 -3.86
N TRP A 56 -9.86 -3.82 -4.92
CA TRP A 56 -8.71 -2.93 -5.03
C TRP A 56 -8.85 -1.67 -4.15
N MET A 57 -7.82 -1.40 -3.36
CA MET A 57 -7.66 -0.19 -2.57
C MET A 57 -6.47 0.61 -3.08
N ARG A 58 -6.63 1.93 -3.24
CA ARG A 58 -5.60 2.85 -3.75
C ARG A 58 -5.20 3.86 -2.68
N PHE A 59 -3.91 4.01 -2.43
CA PHE A 59 -3.38 4.82 -1.31
C PHE A 59 -3.00 6.26 -1.71
N SER A 60 -2.91 6.54 -3.01
CA SER A 60 -2.76 7.91 -3.52
C SER A 60 -3.37 8.07 -4.90
N GLY A 61 -3.80 9.29 -5.24
CA GLY A 61 -4.32 9.67 -6.54
C GLY A 61 -4.18 11.17 -6.77
N SER A 62 -4.68 11.67 -7.90
CA SER A 62 -4.53 13.09 -8.24
C SER A 62 -5.15 14.06 -7.22
N GLY A 63 -6.13 13.59 -6.43
CA GLY A 63 -6.83 14.40 -5.43
C GLY A 63 -6.63 13.97 -3.98
N TYR A 64 -5.85 12.92 -3.71
CA TYR A 64 -5.67 12.41 -2.34
C TYR A 64 -4.35 11.67 -2.14
N LYS A 65 -3.89 11.62 -0.89
CA LYS A 65 -2.77 10.79 -0.45
C LYS A 65 -2.96 10.39 1.00
N VAL A 66 -2.58 9.16 1.35
CA VAL A 66 -2.50 8.73 2.75
C VAL A 66 -1.19 9.26 3.34
N VAL A 67 -1.29 10.17 4.31
CA VAL A 67 -0.14 10.85 4.95
C VAL A 67 0.14 10.24 6.32
N THR A 68 1.41 10.19 6.67
CA THR A 68 1.91 9.58 7.90
C THR A 68 2.68 10.60 8.71
N THR A 69 2.23 10.88 9.94
CA THR A 69 2.78 11.97 10.78
C THR A 69 3.74 11.49 11.88
N TRP A 70 3.90 10.18 12.05
CA TRP A 70 4.65 9.59 13.17
C TRP A 70 6.15 9.91 13.20
N ARG A 71 6.74 10.44 12.12
CA ARG A 71 8.16 10.85 12.09
C ARG A 71 8.42 12.34 12.33
N GLY A 72 7.39 13.13 12.64
CA GLY A 72 7.51 14.59 12.67
C GLY A 72 7.72 15.12 11.25
N GLN A 73 6.75 15.85 10.72
CA GLN A 73 6.89 16.54 9.44
C GLN A 73 7.36 17.96 9.67
#